data_AF-A0A2D5Z632-F1
#
_entry.id   AF-A0A2D5Z632-F1
#
_cell.length_a   1.000
_cell.length_b   1.000
_cell.length_c   1.000
_cell.angle_alpha   90.00
_cell.angle_beta   90.00
_cell.angle_gamma   90.00
#
_symmetry.space_group_name_H-M   'P 1'
#
loop_
_entity.id
_entity.type
_entity.pdbx_description
1 polymer ?
#
loop_
_entity_poly.entity_id
_entity_poly.type
_entity_poly.pdbx_seq_one_letter_code
_entity_poly.pdbx_strand_id
1 'polypeptide(L)'
;MPYRIGSDFEFVPNERFRPLRVSVINNCLAPGLWEISANDRSGEIYHGWFELPDDDYFGMTARVNRLPIAFVRGALDYRKEVSVSVDLDRLRDADPRVETVSVSLAEGRDAGFSTQDSRRKLRKGYVLVEGPDGLAPPSRIDELTLNPVHLAEFIPPGKYSLSSRRRFDLGLLRPVSTADVRRVTPKTFWHSGAAAGDDGEYVEITIDLDTHRIVVGNLPVDLLVPQEDFAIFGFGVGIFNSGDFAERRRLLVDLGPAPSYAYIMKRDGDGWVAVNSHECGVDQIFIRTYSQDADPHWDVTITSYERMVDLVRYRIGIPTSLRAALAERADAYISPVYRTYRDDNIK
;
A
#
# COMPACT_ATOMS: atom_id res chain seq x y z
N MET A 1 19.31 -5.28 27.69
CA MET A 1 18.67 -4.52 26.58
C MET A 1 19.22 -5.04 25.27
N PRO A 2 18.36 -5.27 24.28
CA PRO A 2 18.74 -5.83 22.98
C PRO A 2 19.53 -4.85 22.08
N TYR A 3 19.43 -3.54 22.34
CA TYR A 3 20.19 -2.49 21.67
C TYR A 3 20.44 -1.31 22.62
N ARG A 4 21.26 -0.37 22.18
CA ARG A 4 21.42 0.97 22.75
C ARG A 4 21.15 2.00 21.65
N ILE A 5 20.58 3.14 22.01
CA ILE A 5 20.40 4.27 21.10
C ILE A 5 21.58 5.23 21.32
N GLY A 6 22.39 5.45 20.28
CA GLY A 6 23.48 6.42 20.24
C GLY A 6 22.98 7.86 20.02
N SER A 7 23.90 8.79 19.73
CA SER A 7 23.55 10.13 19.25
C SER A 7 22.76 10.02 17.93
N ASP A 8 21.75 10.87 17.73
CA ASP A 8 20.90 10.89 16.52
C ASP A 8 20.17 9.58 16.18
N PHE A 9 19.65 8.88 17.19
CA PHE A 9 18.88 7.64 17.02
C PHE A 9 19.66 6.48 16.37
N GLU A 10 21.00 6.51 16.41
CA GLU A 10 21.81 5.41 15.91
C GLU A 10 21.61 4.13 16.74
N PHE A 11 21.18 3.05 16.10
CA PHE A 11 21.03 1.76 16.75
C PHE A 11 22.39 1.10 16.92
N VAL A 12 22.84 0.92 18.17
CA VAL A 12 24.00 0.10 18.51
C VAL A 12 23.51 -1.24 19.03
N PRO A 13 23.66 -2.32 18.25
CA PRO A 13 23.13 -3.61 18.64
C PRO A 13 23.90 -4.22 19.82
N ASN A 14 23.21 -5.05 20.60
CA ASN A 14 23.87 -5.88 21.61
C ASN A 14 24.32 -7.20 20.98
N GLU A 15 25.63 -7.37 20.80
CA GLU A 15 26.25 -8.56 20.21
C GLU A 15 25.88 -9.88 20.92
N ARG A 16 25.41 -9.83 22.16
CA ARG A 16 24.99 -11.02 22.93
C ARG A 16 23.54 -11.43 22.68
N PHE A 17 22.77 -10.63 21.94
CA PHE A 17 21.39 -10.93 21.58
C PHE A 17 21.32 -11.61 20.22
N ARG A 18 20.67 -12.78 20.16
CA ARG A 18 20.43 -13.51 18.92
C ARG A 18 19.06 -13.11 18.35
N PRO A 19 18.98 -12.71 17.08
CA PRO A 19 17.70 -12.44 16.45
C PRO A 19 16.88 -13.73 16.32
N LEU A 20 15.57 -13.59 16.47
CA LEU A 20 14.62 -14.68 16.18
C LEU A 20 14.18 -14.66 14.71
N ARG A 21 14.21 -13.48 14.09
CA ARG A 21 13.83 -13.27 12.69
C ARG A 21 14.82 -12.33 12.03
N VAL A 22 15.18 -12.62 10.79
CA VAL A 22 15.95 -11.73 9.92
C VAL A 22 15.10 -11.48 8.68
N SER A 23 15.03 -10.24 8.23
CA SER A 23 14.39 -9.86 6.99
C SER A 23 15.39 -9.15 6.10
N VAL A 24 15.26 -9.39 4.79
CA VAL A 24 16.05 -8.74 3.75
C VAL A 24 15.04 -8.23 2.71
N ILE A 25 15.00 -6.92 2.51
CA ILE A 25 13.97 -6.23 1.74
C ILE A 25 14.66 -5.32 0.73
N ASN A 26 14.27 -5.38 -0.54
CA ASN A 26 14.78 -4.45 -1.54
C ASN A 26 14.05 -3.09 -1.41
N ASN A 27 14.79 -1.99 -1.47
CA ASN A 27 14.22 -0.65 -1.46
C ASN A 27 13.45 -0.40 -2.76
N CYS A 28 12.20 0.07 -2.64
CA CYS A 28 11.32 0.29 -3.78
C CYS A 28 11.66 1.55 -4.62
N LEU A 29 12.47 2.48 -4.09
CA LEU A 29 12.84 3.74 -4.74
C LEU A 29 14.29 3.77 -5.23
N ALA A 30 15.13 2.87 -4.72
CA ALA A 30 16.55 2.76 -5.04
C ALA A 30 16.86 1.32 -5.45
N PRO A 31 16.79 0.99 -6.76
CA PRO A 31 17.17 -0.32 -7.28
C PRO A 31 18.57 -0.71 -6.79
N GLY A 32 18.74 -1.95 -6.35
CA GLY A 32 20.01 -2.42 -5.80
C GLY A 32 20.28 -2.05 -4.33
N LEU A 33 19.55 -1.11 -3.71
CA LEU A 33 19.63 -0.87 -2.27
C LEU A 33 18.76 -1.87 -1.51
N TRP A 34 19.31 -2.51 -0.49
CA TRP A 34 18.62 -3.49 0.34
C TRP A 34 18.70 -3.11 1.81
N GLU A 35 17.58 -3.31 2.49
CA GLU A 35 17.45 -3.23 3.93
C GLU A 35 17.66 -4.63 4.52
N ILE A 36 18.45 -4.71 5.59
CA ILE A 36 18.51 -5.88 6.45
C ILE A 36 18.05 -5.47 7.84
N SER A 37 17.06 -6.19 8.36
CA SER A 37 16.64 -6.01 9.75
C SER A 37 16.61 -7.34 10.48
N ALA A 38 16.90 -7.31 11.77
CA ALA A 38 16.82 -8.47 12.63
C ALA A 38 16.00 -8.13 13.87
N ASN A 39 15.05 -9.00 14.19
CA ASN A 39 14.04 -8.79 15.23
C ASN A 39 14.08 -9.90 16.27
N ASP A 40 13.75 -9.56 17.51
CA ASP A 40 13.44 -10.51 18.59
C ASP A 40 11.97 -10.37 19.05
N ARG A 41 11.60 -10.92 20.22
CA ARG A 41 10.23 -10.81 20.77
C ARG A 41 9.84 -9.38 21.17
N SER A 42 10.83 -8.52 21.38
CA SER A 42 10.67 -7.13 21.83
C SER A 42 10.77 -6.10 20.71
N GLY A 43 11.16 -6.50 19.50
CA GLY A 43 11.17 -5.67 18.29
C GLY A 43 12.47 -5.78 17.51
N GLU A 44 12.76 -4.74 16.74
CA GLU A 44 13.99 -4.63 15.94
C GLU A 44 15.21 -4.43 16.84
N ILE A 45 16.25 -5.21 16.57
CA ILE A 45 17.49 -5.25 17.35
C ILE A 45 18.73 -4.98 16.47
N TYR A 46 18.63 -5.22 15.16
CA TYR A 46 19.60 -4.80 14.16
C TYR A 46 18.86 -4.20 12.96
N HIS A 47 19.43 -3.14 12.40
CA HIS A 47 18.99 -2.53 11.15
C HIS A 47 20.23 -2.09 10.39
N GLY A 48 20.33 -2.46 9.13
CA GLY A 48 21.40 -2.02 8.24
C GLY A 48 20.93 -1.92 6.81
N TRP A 49 21.79 -1.35 5.98
CA TRP A 49 21.57 -1.21 4.55
C TRP A 49 22.81 -1.67 3.80
N PHE A 50 22.61 -2.27 2.64
CA PHE A 50 23.69 -2.65 1.73
C PHE A 50 23.23 -2.50 0.29
N GLU A 51 24.18 -2.26 -0.61
CA GLU A 51 23.92 -2.18 -2.04
C GLU A 51 24.40 -3.46 -2.71
N LEU A 52 23.52 -4.10 -3.49
CA LEU A 52 23.93 -5.13 -4.43
C LEU A 52 24.61 -4.46 -5.63
N PRO A 53 25.70 -5.02 -6.17
CA PRO A 53 26.28 -4.55 -7.41
C PRO A 53 25.22 -4.50 -8.52
N ASP A 54 25.23 -3.42 -9.28
CA ASP A 54 24.28 -3.14 -10.36
C ASP A 54 24.09 -4.34 -11.30
N ASP A 55 25.18 -4.91 -11.79
CA ASP A 55 25.13 -6.03 -12.73
C ASP A 55 24.53 -7.30 -12.11
N ASP A 56 24.75 -7.52 -10.81
CA ASP A 56 24.15 -8.63 -10.08
C ASP A 56 22.66 -8.39 -9.86
N TYR A 57 22.26 -7.20 -9.43
CA TYR A 57 20.85 -6.86 -9.16
C TYR A 57 20.02 -6.90 -10.45
N PHE A 58 20.43 -6.17 -11.48
CA PHE A 58 19.70 -6.12 -12.74
C PHE A 58 19.79 -7.45 -13.50
N GLY A 59 20.95 -8.14 -13.43
CA GLY A 59 21.12 -9.47 -14.02
C GLY A 59 20.23 -10.53 -13.36
N MET A 60 20.13 -10.53 -12.03
CA MET A 60 19.22 -11.40 -11.28
C MET A 60 17.76 -11.10 -11.63
N THR A 61 17.35 -9.84 -11.58
CA THR A 61 15.97 -9.43 -11.85
C THR A 61 15.55 -9.78 -13.29
N ALA A 62 16.41 -9.51 -14.28
CA ALA A 62 16.17 -9.88 -15.67
C ALA A 62 16.01 -11.39 -15.85
N ARG A 63 16.84 -12.20 -15.19
CA ARG A 63 16.78 -13.67 -15.26
C ARG A 63 15.51 -14.24 -14.63
N VAL A 64 15.14 -13.77 -13.44
CA VAL A 64 13.94 -14.23 -12.72
C VAL A 64 12.68 -13.90 -13.51
N ASN A 65 12.60 -12.70 -14.08
CA ASN A 65 11.42 -12.25 -14.82
C ASN A 65 11.43 -12.61 -16.31
N ARG A 66 12.51 -13.22 -16.83
CA ARG A 66 12.72 -13.54 -18.26
C ARG A 66 12.59 -12.31 -19.17
N LEU A 67 13.16 -11.19 -18.74
CA LEU A 67 13.13 -9.91 -19.46
C LEU A 67 14.53 -9.49 -19.90
N PRO A 68 14.67 -8.70 -20.99
CA PRO A 68 15.94 -8.11 -21.37
C PRO A 68 16.48 -7.19 -20.25
N ILE A 69 17.77 -7.28 -19.92
CA ILE A 69 18.38 -6.46 -18.86
C ILE A 69 18.22 -4.95 -19.11
N ALA A 70 18.30 -4.51 -20.37
CA ALA A 70 18.11 -3.12 -20.75
C ALA A 70 16.69 -2.62 -20.44
N PHE A 71 15.68 -3.47 -20.64
CA PHE A 71 14.30 -3.17 -20.27
C PHE A 71 14.17 -3.04 -18.75
N VAL A 72 14.73 -3.98 -17.98
CA VAL A 72 14.67 -3.95 -16.52
C VAL A 72 15.32 -2.69 -15.95
N ARG A 73 16.51 -2.32 -16.44
CA ARG A 73 17.18 -1.07 -16.05
C ARG A 73 16.30 0.15 -16.31
N GLY A 74 15.70 0.25 -17.49
CA GLY A 74 14.81 1.36 -17.83
C GLY A 74 13.48 1.37 -17.07
N ALA A 75 12.95 0.21 -16.70
CA ALA A 75 11.68 0.06 -15.99
C ALA A 75 11.79 0.33 -14.48
N LEU A 76 12.94 0.05 -13.87
CA LEU A 76 13.21 0.29 -12.45
C LEU A 76 13.83 1.67 -12.17
N ASP A 77 14.20 2.42 -13.21
CA ASP A 77 14.71 3.77 -13.06
C ASP A 77 13.66 4.69 -12.44
N TYR A 78 13.97 5.27 -11.28
CA TYR A 78 13.05 6.12 -10.56
C TYR A 78 12.89 7.46 -11.27
N ARG A 79 11.64 7.81 -11.56
CA ARG A 79 11.29 9.05 -12.25
C ARG A 79 10.35 9.85 -11.38
N LYS A 80 10.73 11.09 -11.05
CA LYS A 80 9.86 12.03 -10.33
C LYS A 80 8.66 12.40 -11.19
N GLU A 81 8.93 12.85 -12.41
CA GLU A 81 7.91 13.21 -13.38
C GLU A 81 7.62 12.01 -14.26
N VAL A 82 6.59 11.24 -13.87
CA VAL A 82 6.02 10.19 -14.71
C VAL A 82 4.62 10.63 -15.10
N SER A 83 4.43 10.76 -16.40
CA SER A 83 3.11 10.86 -17.02
C SER A 83 3.03 9.74 -18.05
N VAL A 84 2.35 8.66 -17.68
CA VAL A 84 2.16 7.50 -18.55
C VAL A 84 0.69 7.39 -18.85
N SER A 85 0.33 7.42 -20.13
CA SER A 85 -1.04 7.16 -20.57
C SER A 85 -1.51 5.84 -20.00
N VAL A 86 -2.66 5.86 -19.33
CA VAL A 86 -3.21 4.67 -18.71
C VAL A 86 -4.11 3.96 -19.70
N ASP A 87 -3.79 2.71 -19.99
CA ASP A 87 -4.62 1.80 -20.77
C ASP A 87 -5.04 0.64 -19.86
N LEU A 88 -6.20 0.82 -19.23
CA LEU A 88 -6.74 -0.13 -18.26
C LEU A 88 -7.28 -1.41 -18.91
N ASP A 89 -7.61 -1.37 -20.20
CA ASP A 89 -8.09 -2.53 -20.97
C ASP A 89 -6.98 -3.57 -21.18
N ARG A 90 -5.71 -3.17 -21.00
CA ARG A 90 -4.58 -4.10 -20.94
C ARG A 90 -4.55 -4.92 -19.65
N LEU A 91 -5.19 -4.43 -18.58
CA LEU A 91 -5.15 -5.04 -17.25
C LEU A 91 -6.40 -5.88 -16.98
N ARG A 92 -7.52 -5.60 -17.65
CA ARG A 92 -8.79 -6.30 -17.45
C ARG A 92 -9.73 -6.15 -18.64
N ASP A 93 -10.80 -6.93 -18.61
CA ASP A 93 -12.06 -6.62 -19.28
C ASP A 93 -13.06 -6.10 -18.23
N ALA A 94 -13.68 -4.95 -18.48
CA ALA A 94 -14.65 -4.35 -17.54
C ALA A 94 -16.09 -4.68 -17.93
N ASP A 95 -16.91 -5.08 -16.96
CA ASP A 95 -18.36 -5.16 -17.16
C ASP A 95 -18.88 -3.74 -17.45
N PRO A 96 -19.68 -3.54 -18.53
CA PRO A 96 -20.24 -2.23 -18.84
C PRO A 96 -21.22 -1.73 -17.76
N ARG A 97 -21.74 -2.61 -16.90
CA ARG A 97 -22.58 -2.23 -15.77
C ARG A 97 -21.72 -1.60 -14.68
N VAL A 98 -21.92 -0.31 -14.49
CA VAL A 98 -21.34 0.46 -13.39
C VAL A 98 -22.41 0.71 -12.35
N GLU A 99 -22.11 0.37 -11.10
CA GLU A 99 -22.92 0.69 -9.94
C GLU A 99 -22.29 1.88 -9.21
N THR A 100 -22.89 3.05 -9.35
CA THR A 100 -22.48 4.24 -8.58
C THR A 100 -23.04 4.14 -7.16
N VAL A 101 -22.16 4.15 -6.18
CA VAL A 101 -22.48 4.01 -4.75
C VAL A 101 -22.12 5.27 -3.98
N SER A 102 -22.78 5.48 -2.85
CA SER A 102 -22.49 6.62 -1.97
C SER A 102 -21.13 6.48 -1.32
N VAL A 103 -20.45 7.62 -1.18
CA VAL A 103 -19.21 7.77 -0.42
C VAL A 103 -19.42 8.79 0.69
N SER A 104 -18.89 8.48 1.87
CA SER A 104 -18.75 9.42 2.98
C SER A 104 -17.35 9.32 3.57
N LEU A 105 -16.95 10.31 4.37
CA LEU A 105 -15.76 10.18 5.19
C LEU A 105 -16.11 9.45 6.49
N ALA A 106 -15.23 8.56 6.95
CA ALA A 106 -15.32 8.09 8.32
C ALA A 106 -15.16 9.28 9.28
N GLU A 107 -16.01 9.38 10.30
CA GLU A 107 -16.03 10.50 11.24
C GLU A 107 -15.45 10.12 12.62
N GLY A 108 -15.08 11.12 13.42
CA GLY A 108 -14.78 10.95 14.84
C GLY A 108 -13.54 10.11 15.18
N ARG A 109 -13.64 9.24 16.20
CA ARG A 109 -12.54 8.35 16.62
C ARG A 109 -12.21 7.29 15.58
N ASP A 110 -13.17 6.94 14.73
CA ASP A 110 -13.00 5.97 13.66
C ASP A 110 -12.15 6.55 12.53
N ALA A 111 -12.20 7.87 12.32
CA ALA A 111 -11.32 8.60 11.41
C ALA A 111 -9.88 8.76 11.93
N GLY A 112 -9.62 8.43 13.20
CA GLY A 112 -8.31 8.65 13.83
C GLY A 112 -7.21 7.79 13.20
N PHE A 113 -5.96 8.20 13.40
CA PHE A 113 -4.78 7.46 12.95
C PHE A 113 -4.82 6.01 13.46
N SER A 114 -5.03 5.07 12.54
CA SER A 114 -5.45 3.70 12.82
C SER A 114 -4.38 2.90 13.56
N THR A 115 -3.10 3.18 13.30
CA THR A 115 -1.99 2.44 13.89
C THR A 115 -1.31 3.17 15.04
N GLN A 116 -0.72 2.41 15.98
CA GLN A 116 0.14 2.97 17.02
C GLN A 116 1.35 3.71 16.43
N ASP A 117 1.86 3.25 15.29
CA ASP A 117 2.99 3.89 14.62
C ASP A 117 2.62 5.26 14.05
N SER A 118 1.47 5.39 13.37
CA SER A 118 0.97 6.67 12.87
C SER A 118 0.84 7.69 14.01
N ARG A 119 0.23 7.28 15.13
CA ARG A 119 0.10 8.12 16.34
C ARG A 119 1.45 8.48 16.97
N ARG A 120 2.46 7.61 16.84
CA ARG A 120 3.82 7.85 17.31
C ARG A 120 4.53 8.86 16.41
N LYS A 121 4.44 8.70 15.09
CA LYS A 121 5.04 9.60 14.09
C LYS A 121 4.47 11.01 14.21
N LEU A 122 3.16 11.16 14.38
CA LEU A 122 2.52 12.46 14.65
C LEU A 122 3.05 13.14 15.91
N ARG A 123 3.08 12.40 17.04
CA ARG A 123 3.61 12.93 18.31
C ARG A 123 5.08 13.32 18.22
N LYS A 124 5.84 12.69 17.33
CA LYS A 124 7.24 13.03 17.04
C LYS A 124 7.40 14.14 16.00
N GLY A 125 6.32 14.74 15.50
CA GLY A 125 6.36 15.84 14.54
C GLY A 125 6.75 15.43 13.12
N TYR A 126 6.52 14.18 12.73
CA TYR A 126 6.80 13.72 11.35
C TYR A 126 5.84 14.34 10.33
N VAL A 127 4.68 14.80 10.78
CA VAL A 127 3.63 15.40 9.96
C VAL A 127 3.29 16.75 10.56
N LEU A 128 3.34 17.80 9.73
CA LEU A 128 2.89 19.14 10.08
C LEU A 128 1.94 19.63 8.98
N VAL A 129 0.99 20.49 9.35
CA VAL A 129 0.10 21.20 8.43
C VAL A 129 0.47 22.68 8.40
N GLU A 130 0.38 23.29 7.22
CA GLU A 130 0.58 24.72 7.02
C GLU A 130 -0.70 25.48 7.41
N GLY A 131 -0.69 26.16 8.56
CA GLY A 131 -1.79 26.98 9.04
C GLY A 131 -1.45 28.47 9.09
N PRO A 132 -2.40 29.33 9.55
CA PRO A 132 -2.20 30.78 9.64
C PRO A 132 -0.99 31.19 10.50
N ASP A 133 -0.72 30.43 11.57
CA ASP A 133 0.36 30.69 12.52
C ASP A 133 1.66 29.94 12.18
N GLY A 134 1.74 29.33 10.99
CA GLY A 134 2.87 28.53 10.52
C GLY A 134 2.63 27.02 10.60
N LEU A 135 3.72 26.25 10.73
CA LEU A 135 3.66 24.79 10.72
C LEU A 135 3.33 24.23 12.11
N ALA A 136 2.27 23.44 12.21
CA ALA A 136 1.85 22.77 13.44
C ALA A 136 1.46 21.31 13.20
N PRO A 137 1.55 20.41 14.20
CA PRO A 137 0.96 19.08 14.08
C PRO A 137 -0.56 19.18 13.87
N PRO A 138 -1.15 18.35 12.99
CA PRO A 138 -2.59 18.36 12.77
C PRO A 138 -3.34 17.93 14.04
N SER A 139 -4.43 18.61 14.37
CA SER A 139 -5.30 18.23 15.49
C SER A 139 -6.42 17.27 15.07
N ARG A 140 -6.81 17.35 13.79
CA ARG A 140 -7.82 16.52 13.13
C ARG A 140 -7.30 15.98 11.80
N ILE A 141 -7.87 14.86 11.33
CA ILE A 141 -7.44 14.24 10.07
C ILE A 141 -7.81 15.08 8.84
N ASP A 142 -8.94 15.78 8.86
CA ASP A 142 -9.42 16.58 7.74
C ASP A 142 -8.51 17.78 7.43
N GLU A 143 -7.78 18.30 8.43
CA GLU A 143 -6.74 19.31 8.24
C GLU A 143 -5.69 18.89 7.20
N LEU A 144 -5.41 17.59 7.08
CA LEU A 144 -4.47 17.05 6.10
C LEU A 144 -4.93 17.27 4.65
N THR A 145 -6.23 17.36 4.41
CA THR A 145 -6.83 17.55 3.07
C THR A 145 -7.31 18.99 2.82
N LEU A 146 -7.35 19.81 3.88
CA LEU A 146 -7.73 21.22 3.79
C LEU A 146 -6.52 22.14 3.62
N ASN A 147 -5.37 21.74 4.14
CA ASN A 147 -4.14 22.54 4.14
C ASN A 147 -2.98 21.78 3.50
N PRO A 148 -1.96 22.49 2.99
CA PRO A 148 -0.70 21.87 2.61
C PRO A 148 -0.05 21.13 3.78
N VAL A 149 0.53 19.97 3.51
CA VAL A 149 1.11 19.09 4.51
C VAL A 149 2.62 18.97 4.31
N HIS A 150 3.37 19.01 5.40
CA HIS A 150 4.81 18.84 5.43
C HIS A 150 5.17 17.53 6.14
N LEU A 151 5.63 16.55 5.36
CA LEU A 151 6.04 15.23 5.83
C LEU A 151 7.56 15.18 5.97
N ALA A 152 8.04 14.51 7.01
CA ALA A 152 9.47 14.30 7.22
C ALA A 152 10.11 13.61 6.01
N GLU A 153 11.24 14.12 5.55
CA GLU A 153 11.88 13.54 4.37
C GLU A 153 12.66 12.28 4.73
N PHE A 154 12.52 11.24 3.90
CA PHE A 154 13.39 10.08 3.98
C PHE A 154 14.75 10.42 3.36
N ILE A 155 15.80 10.36 4.15
CA ILE A 155 17.19 10.49 3.73
C ILE A 155 17.76 9.08 3.65
N PRO A 156 18.07 8.59 2.43
CA PRO A 156 18.74 7.32 2.26
C PRO A 156 20.13 7.32 2.94
N PRO A 157 20.54 6.19 3.56
CA PRO A 157 19.76 5.00 3.83
C PRO A 157 19.09 5.05 5.23
N GLY A 158 17.76 5.03 5.26
CA GLY A 158 17.00 4.64 6.47
C GLY A 158 16.70 5.72 7.51
N LYS A 159 17.01 7.01 7.28
CA LYS A 159 16.79 8.06 8.28
C LYS A 159 15.66 9.00 7.85
N TYR A 160 14.78 9.37 8.77
CA TYR A 160 13.82 10.46 8.55
C TYR A 160 14.36 11.76 9.13
N SER A 161 14.39 12.81 8.32
CA SER A 161 14.76 14.14 8.76
C SER A 161 13.52 14.92 9.19
N LEU A 162 13.56 15.49 10.41
CA LEU A 162 12.52 16.42 10.87
C LEU A 162 12.83 17.87 10.50
N SER A 163 14.08 18.15 10.09
CA SER A 163 14.54 19.46 9.62
C SER A 163 14.39 19.62 8.10
N SER A 164 14.44 18.52 7.33
CA SER A 164 14.06 18.50 5.92
C SER A 164 12.66 17.90 5.76
N ARG A 165 11.77 18.60 5.06
CA ARG A 165 10.38 18.19 4.87
C ARG A 165 9.97 18.31 3.43
N ARG A 166 9.25 17.30 2.95
CA ARG A 166 8.55 17.37 1.68
C ARG A 166 7.16 17.95 1.90
N ARG A 167 6.84 18.96 1.08
CA ARG A 167 5.54 19.61 1.07
C ARG A 167 4.64 18.94 0.03
N PHE A 168 3.43 18.60 0.42
CA PHE A 168 2.40 18.01 -0.43
C PHE A 168 1.10 18.80 -0.34
N ASP A 169 0.36 18.85 -1.44
CA ASP A 169 -1.03 19.30 -1.46
C ASP A 169 -1.94 18.08 -1.57
N LEU A 170 -2.51 17.69 -0.42
CA LEU A 170 -3.38 16.52 -0.32
C LEU A 170 -4.86 16.91 -0.45
N GLY A 171 -5.14 18.13 -0.93
CA GLY A 171 -6.49 18.58 -1.29
C GLY A 171 -7.14 17.75 -2.39
N LEU A 172 -6.36 16.96 -3.13
CA LEU A 172 -6.88 15.96 -4.06
C LEU A 172 -7.72 14.87 -3.36
N LEU A 173 -7.47 14.60 -2.07
CA LEU A 173 -8.20 13.60 -1.27
C LEU A 173 -9.40 14.19 -0.50
N ARG A 174 -9.92 15.33 -0.95
CA ARG A 174 -11.10 15.94 -0.33
C ARG A 174 -12.32 14.99 -0.34
N PRO A 175 -13.34 15.27 0.50
CA PRO A 175 -14.56 14.48 0.51
C PRO A 175 -15.17 14.39 -0.90
N VAL A 176 -15.58 13.18 -1.28
CA VAL A 176 -16.36 12.91 -2.48
C VAL A 176 -17.67 12.25 -2.10
N SER A 177 -18.69 12.39 -2.94
CA SER A 177 -20.03 11.89 -2.66
C SER A 177 -20.31 10.51 -3.25
N THR A 178 -19.52 10.08 -4.23
CA THR A 178 -19.77 8.84 -4.98
C THR A 178 -18.48 8.14 -5.39
N ALA A 179 -18.60 6.84 -5.62
CA ALA A 179 -17.60 6.01 -6.27
C ALA A 179 -18.32 5.06 -7.23
N ASP A 180 -17.62 4.68 -8.30
CA ASP A 180 -18.11 3.70 -9.27
C ASP A 180 -17.53 2.33 -8.95
N VAL A 181 -18.40 1.34 -8.85
CA VAL A 181 -18.01 -0.06 -8.65
C VAL A 181 -18.45 -0.88 -9.85
N ARG A 182 -17.58 -1.76 -10.33
CA ARG A 182 -17.90 -2.68 -11.43
C ARG A 182 -17.20 -4.01 -11.26
N ARG A 183 -17.75 -5.04 -11.89
CA ARG A 183 -17.08 -6.33 -12.06
C ARG A 183 -16.03 -6.24 -13.16
N VAL A 184 -14.94 -7.00 -13.00
CA VAL A 184 -13.87 -7.07 -13.99
C VAL A 184 -13.39 -8.50 -14.16
N THR A 185 -12.83 -8.81 -15.33
CA THR A 185 -12.09 -10.05 -15.58
C THR A 185 -10.61 -9.70 -15.74
N PRO A 186 -9.74 -10.09 -14.80
CA PRO A 186 -8.31 -9.78 -14.87
C PRO A 186 -7.64 -10.36 -16.13
N LYS A 187 -6.76 -9.57 -16.75
CA LYS A 187 -5.81 -10.04 -17.79
C LYS A 187 -4.39 -10.20 -17.24
N THR A 188 -4.18 -9.82 -15.98
CA THR A 188 -2.88 -9.81 -15.31
C THR A 188 -2.62 -11.11 -14.56
N PHE A 189 -1.35 -11.46 -14.44
CA PHE A 189 -0.87 -12.66 -13.75
C PHE A 189 0.52 -12.41 -13.18
N TRP A 190 0.91 -13.16 -12.14
CA TRP A 190 2.21 -13.01 -11.50
C TRP A 190 3.38 -13.60 -12.32
N HIS A 191 3.13 -14.66 -13.10
CA HIS A 191 4.15 -15.36 -13.89
C HIS A 191 3.83 -15.36 -15.38
N SER A 192 4.86 -15.28 -16.23
CA SER A 192 4.74 -15.45 -17.69
C SER A 192 4.38 -16.91 -18.07
N GLY A 193 3.12 -17.25 -17.88
CA GLY A 193 2.48 -18.53 -18.20
C GLY A 193 0.98 -18.33 -18.07
N ALA A 194 0.19 -18.97 -18.93
CA ALA A 194 -1.26 -18.80 -18.94
C ALA A 194 -1.83 -18.88 -17.51
N ALA A 195 -2.71 -17.94 -17.18
CA ALA A 195 -3.38 -17.90 -15.89
C ALA A 195 -3.84 -19.32 -15.55
N ALA A 196 -3.45 -19.83 -14.38
CA ALA A 196 -4.43 -20.63 -13.67
C ALA A 196 -5.59 -19.66 -13.50
N GLY A 197 -6.61 -19.78 -14.36
CA GLY A 197 -7.82 -19.00 -14.23
C GLY A 197 -8.32 -19.32 -12.84
N ASP A 198 -8.13 -18.38 -11.92
CA ASP A 198 -8.90 -18.40 -10.71
C ASP A 198 -10.31 -18.03 -11.17
N ASP A 199 -11.24 -18.97 -11.00
CA ASP A 199 -12.67 -18.77 -11.27
C ASP A 199 -13.30 -17.75 -10.30
N GLY A 200 -12.47 -17.09 -9.48
CA GLY A 200 -12.83 -16.00 -8.58
C GLY A 200 -13.47 -14.80 -9.27
N GLU A 201 -14.34 -14.14 -8.52
CA GLU A 201 -14.97 -12.89 -8.92
C GLU A 201 -14.07 -11.71 -8.55
N TYR A 202 -13.92 -10.74 -9.46
CA TYR A 202 -13.10 -9.56 -9.25
C TYR A 202 -13.91 -8.28 -9.45
N VAL A 203 -13.59 -7.27 -8.66
CA VAL A 203 -14.20 -5.95 -8.73
C VAL A 203 -13.18 -4.85 -8.91
N GLU A 204 -13.66 -3.72 -9.38
CA GLU A 204 -12.93 -2.47 -9.43
C GLU A 204 -13.73 -1.37 -8.75
N ILE A 205 -13.01 -0.54 -8.00
CA ILE A 205 -13.50 0.68 -7.37
C ILE A 205 -12.81 1.88 -8.03
N THR A 206 -13.60 2.82 -8.53
CA THR A 206 -13.13 4.10 -9.07
C THR A 206 -13.66 5.24 -8.20
N ILE A 207 -12.74 6.04 -7.66
CA ILE A 207 -13.04 7.24 -6.87
C ILE A 207 -12.63 8.44 -7.72
N ASP A 208 -13.62 9.22 -8.17
CA ASP A 208 -13.37 10.44 -8.96
C ASP A 208 -13.12 11.62 -8.03
N LEU A 209 -11.95 12.24 -8.17
CA LEU A 209 -11.43 13.34 -7.34
C LEU A 209 -11.34 14.63 -8.17
N ASP A 210 -12.25 14.80 -9.14
CA ASP A 210 -12.33 15.92 -10.08
C ASP A 210 -11.15 15.98 -11.06
N THR A 211 -10.03 16.56 -10.63
CA THR A 211 -8.80 16.64 -11.44
C THR A 211 -7.97 15.37 -11.40
N HIS A 212 -8.24 14.50 -10.43
CA HIS A 212 -7.59 13.23 -10.23
C HIS A 212 -8.62 12.10 -10.15
N ARG A 213 -8.14 10.87 -10.25
CA ARG A 213 -8.95 9.67 -10.05
C ARG A 213 -8.09 8.61 -9.38
N ILE A 214 -8.67 7.90 -8.42
CA ILE A 214 -8.09 6.68 -7.89
C ILE A 214 -8.84 5.51 -8.48
N VAL A 215 -8.11 4.59 -9.11
CA VAL A 215 -8.66 3.33 -9.63
C VAL A 215 -8.00 2.19 -8.89
N VAL A 216 -8.79 1.38 -8.21
CA VAL A 216 -8.35 0.16 -7.54
C VAL A 216 -9.03 -1.01 -8.22
N GLY A 217 -8.27 -1.85 -8.91
CA GLY A 217 -8.84 -2.89 -9.75
C GLY A 217 -8.22 -4.25 -9.54
N ASN A 218 -8.88 -5.25 -10.14
CA ASN A 218 -8.62 -6.67 -9.89
C ASN A 218 -8.67 -6.99 -8.39
N LEU A 219 -9.65 -6.45 -7.67
CA LEU A 219 -9.90 -6.78 -6.27
C LEU A 219 -10.64 -8.11 -6.20
N PRO A 220 -10.03 -9.20 -5.69
CA PRO A 220 -10.70 -10.49 -5.57
C PRO A 220 -11.75 -10.41 -4.46
N VAL A 221 -13.01 -10.67 -4.81
CA VAL A 221 -14.15 -10.67 -3.86
C VAL A 221 -13.89 -11.63 -2.69
N ASP A 222 -13.21 -12.75 -2.95
CA ASP A 222 -12.87 -13.77 -1.96
C ASP A 222 -11.92 -13.29 -0.86
N LEU A 223 -11.21 -12.17 -1.08
CA LEU A 223 -10.32 -11.57 -0.08
C LEU A 223 -10.89 -10.25 0.48
N LEU A 224 -12.03 -9.78 0.00
CA LEU A 224 -12.74 -8.62 0.56
C LEU A 224 -13.65 -9.08 1.71
N VAL A 225 -13.03 -9.44 2.83
CA VAL A 225 -13.69 -10.08 3.96
C VAL A 225 -13.53 -9.25 5.23
N PRO A 226 -14.42 -9.35 6.23
CA PRO A 226 -14.36 -8.53 7.45
C PRO A 226 -13.23 -8.90 8.42
N GLN A 227 -12.64 -10.09 8.27
CA GLN A 227 -11.64 -10.61 9.20
C GLN A 227 -10.27 -9.96 9.03
N GLU A 228 -9.95 -9.44 7.84
CA GLU A 228 -8.63 -8.93 7.50
C GLU A 228 -8.73 -7.70 6.58
N ASP A 229 -7.74 -6.82 6.64
CA ASP A 229 -7.63 -5.71 5.69
C ASP A 229 -7.01 -6.19 4.40
N PHE A 230 -7.62 -5.85 3.28
CA PHE A 230 -7.00 -6.01 1.98
C PHE A 230 -6.06 -4.83 1.73
N ALA A 231 -4.75 -5.10 1.64
CA ALA A 231 -3.73 -4.08 1.50
C ALA A 231 -3.13 -4.07 0.09
N ILE A 232 -3.06 -2.89 -0.52
CA ILE A 232 -2.35 -2.64 -1.78
C ILE A 232 -1.18 -1.72 -1.46
N PHE A 233 0.02 -2.29 -1.53
CA PHE A 233 1.27 -1.62 -1.20
C PHE A 233 1.80 -0.90 -2.43
N GLY A 234 1.95 0.43 -2.32
CA GLY A 234 2.27 1.30 -3.44
C GLY A 234 1.07 1.46 -4.38
N PHE A 235 0.77 2.68 -4.81
CA PHE A 235 -0.13 2.89 -5.96
C PHE A 235 0.59 2.42 -7.24
N GLY A 236 0.48 1.12 -7.50
CA GLY A 236 0.95 0.45 -8.70
C GLY A 236 0.33 -0.93 -8.75
N VAL A 237 1.15 -1.96 -9.01
CA VAL A 237 0.73 -3.36 -8.84
C VAL A 237 0.94 -3.74 -7.38
N GLY A 238 -0.05 -4.36 -6.73
CA GLY A 238 -0.05 -4.64 -5.30
C GLY A 238 1.15 -5.48 -4.90
N ILE A 239 2.21 -4.85 -4.39
CA ILE A 239 3.41 -5.56 -3.93
C ILE A 239 3.02 -6.38 -2.70
N PHE A 240 3.47 -7.64 -2.57
CA PHE A 240 3.19 -8.39 -1.34
C PHE A 240 3.77 -7.71 -0.11
N ASN A 241 3.07 -7.79 1.01
CA ASN A 241 3.55 -7.25 2.27
C ASN A 241 4.93 -7.86 2.59
N SER A 242 5.96 -7.02 2.79
CA SER A 242 7.30 -7.49 3.15
C SER A 242 7.32 -8.24 4.49
N GLY A 243 6.34 -7.99 5.36
CA GLY A 243 6.14 -8.70 6.62
C GLY A 243 5.56 -10.11 6.47
N ASP A 244 5.08 -10.49 5.29
CA ASP A 244 4.59 -11.85 5.04
C ASP A 244 5.74 -12.85 4.89
N PHE A 245 5.54 -14.05 5.47
CA PHE A 245 6.43 -15.19 5.28
C PHE A 245 6.68 -15.42 3.78
N ALA A 246 7.92 -15.74 3.41
CA ALA A 246 8.32 -15.90 2.01
C ALA A 246 7.49 -16.99 1.32
N GLU A 247 7.14 -18.06 2.04
CA GLU A 247 6.27 -19.13 1.58
C GLU A 247 4.85 -18.63 1.30
N ARG A 248 4.30 -17.74 2.14
CA ARG A 248 2.98 -17.12 1.90
C ARG A 248 3.01 -16.27 0.64
N ARG A 249 4.03 -15.43 0.49
CA ARG A 249 4.20 -14.60 -0.71
C ARG A 249 4.31 -15.47 -1.96
N ARG A 250 5.10 -16.54 -1.91
CA ARG A 250 5.20 -17.51 -3.00
C ARG A 250 3.86 -18.18 -3.30
N LEU A 251 3.10 -18.60 -2.29
CA LEU A 251 1.77 -19.19 -2.50
C LEU A 251 0.81 -18.20 -3.16
N LEU A 252 0.82 -16.93 -2.75
CA LEU A 252 0.01 -15.90 -3.39
C LEU A 252 0.43 -15.64 -4.84
N VAL A 253 1.72 -15.75 -5.15
CA VAL A 253 2.26 -15.66 -6.51
C VAL A 253 1.87 -16.87 -7.37
N ASP A 254 2.06 -18.08 -6.83
CA ASP A 254 1.97 -19.32 -7.60
C ASP A 254 0.52 -19.86 -7.71
N LEU A 255 -0.30 -19.62 -6.67
CA LEU A 255 -1.65 -20.17 -6.52
C LEU A 255 -2.69 -19.12 -6.09
N GLY A 256 -2.27 -17.88 -5.84
CA GLY A 256 -3.16 -16.82 -5.39
C GLY A 256 -3.92 -16.15 -6.52
N PRO A 257 -4.79 -15.19 -6.18
CA PRO A 257 -5.58 -14.47 -7.16
C PRO A 257 -4.70 -13.62 -8.08
N ALA A 258 -5.30 -13.17 -9.19
CA ALA A 258 -4.67 -12.21 -10.07
C ALA A 258 -4.19 -10.96 -9.30
N PRO A 259 -3.06 -10.35 -9.67
CA PRO A 259 -2.55 -9.17 -8.98
C PRO A 259 -3.55 -8.02 -9.05
N SER A 260 -3.90 -7.48 -7.88
CA SER A 260 -4.60 -6.19 -7.76
C SER A 260 -3.67 -5.03 -8.10
N TYR A 261 -4.24 -3.90 -8.51
CA TYR A 261 -3.48 -2.65 -8.68
C TYR A 261 -4.26 -1.47 -8.15
N ALA A 262 -3.54 -0.40 -7.85
CA ALA A 262 -4.07 0.90 -7.55
C ALA A 262 -3.32 1.97 -8.35
N TYR A 263 -4.03 2.83 -9.06
CA TYR A 263 -3.42 3.99 -9.71
C TYR A 263 -4.06 5.27 -9.21
N ILE A 264 -3.22 6.28 -8.98
CA ILE A 264 -3.65 7.67 -8.99
C ILE A 264 -3.40 8.22 -10.40
N MET A 265 -4.45 8.76 -10.98
CA MET A 265 -4.49 9.26 -12.34
C MET A 265 -4.79 10.74 -12.30
N LYS A 266 -4.16 11.52 -13.18
CA LYS A 266 -4.43 12.94 -13.36
C LYS A 266 -5.03 13.16 -14.74
N ARG A 267 -5.98 14.08 -14.85
CA ARG A 267 -6.55 14.45 -16.14
C ARG A 267 -5.49 15.15 -17.01
N ASP A 268 -5.39 14.72 -18.26
CA ASP A 268 -4.49 15.30 -19.27
C ASP A 268 -5.23 15.38 -20.62
N GLY A 269 -5.68 16.58 -20.99
CA GLY A 269 -6.62 16.77 -22.08
C GLY A 269 -7.93 15.99 -21.86
N ASP A 270 -8.32 15.19 -22.86
CA ASP A 270 -9.48 14.29 -22.79
C ASP A 270 -9.15 12.93 -22.15
N GLY A 271 -7.88 12.70 -21.80
CA GLY A 271 -7.38 11.44 -21.30
C GLY A 271 -6.97 11.48 -19.83
N TRP A 272 -6.39 10.36 -19.40
CA TRP A 272 -5.83 10.20 -18.07
C TRP A 272 -4.43 9.63 -18.13
N VAL A 273 -3.56 10.16 -17.27
CA VAL A 273 -2.18 9.69 -17.11
C VAL A 273 -1.96 9.24 -15.68
N ALA A 274 -1.26 8.12 -15.49
CA ALA A 274 -0.82 7.69 -14.18
C ALA A 274 0.28 8.63 -13.72
N VAL A 275 0.21 9.05 -12.46
CA VAL A 275 1.20 9.92 -11.83
C VAL A 275 1.93 9.17 -10.72
N ASN A 276 3.15 9.61 -10.42
CA ASN A 276 3.93 9.03 -9.33
C ASN A 276 3.28 9.36 -7.98
N SER A 277 2.70 8.36 -7.33
CA SER A 277 1.96 8.51 -6.08
C SER A 277 2.82 9.08 -4.95
N HIS A 278 4.11 8.71 -4.94
CA HIS A 278 5.10 9.16 -3.98
C HIS A 278 5.32 10.67 -4.08
N GLU A 279 5.24 11.22 -5.30
CA GLU A 279 5.31 12.66 -5.56
C GLU A 279 3.98 13.37 -5.29
N CYS A 280 2.86 12.63 -5.28
CA CYS A 280 1.55 13.11 -4.81
C CYS A 280 1.36 13.00 -3.29
N GLY A 281 2.33 12.45 -2.56
CA GLY A 281 2.27 12.34 -1.09
C GLY A 281 1.40 11.18 -0.59
N VAL A 282 1.08 10.20 -1.44
CA VAL A 282 0.26 9.02 -1.13
C VAL A 282 1.06 7.72 -1.36
N ASP A 283 0.85 6.72 -0.51
CA ASP A 283 1.66 5.49 -0.53
C ASP A 283 0.80 4.22 -0.69
N GLN A 284 -0.13 3.96 0.24
CA GLN A 284 -0.84 2.66 0.28
C GLN A 284 -2.34 2.82 0.40
N ILE A 285 -3.05 1.77 -0.01
CA ILE A 285 -4.50 1.64 0.16
C ILE A 285 -4.79 0.41 1.02
N PHE A 286 -5.61 0.58 2.05
CA PHE A 286 -6.18 -0.50 2.84
C PHE A 286 -7.69 -0.52 2.67
N ILE A 287 -8.26 -1.69 2.46
CA ILE A 287 -9.71 -1.88 2.30
C ILE A 287 -10.16 -2.81 3.42
N ARG A 288 -10.96 -2.30 4.35
CA ARG A 288 -11.68 -3.12 5.33
C ARG A 288 -13.11 -3.33 4.85
N THR A 289 -13.59 -4.56 4.92
CA THR A 289 -14.94 -4.90 4.47
C THR A 289 -15.88 -5.05 5.66
N TYR A 290 -17.06 -4.44 5.57
CA TYR A 290 -18.14 -4.55 6.55
C TYR A 290 -19.38 -5.13 5.87
N SER A 291 -19.27 -6.34 5.30
CA SER A 291 -20.31 -6.93 4.47
C SER A 291 -21.55 -7.41 5.25
N GLN A 292 -21.40 -7.64 6.55
CA GLN A 292 -22.45 -8.15 7.45
C GLN A 292 -23.12 -7.06 8.30
N ASP A 293 -22.70 -5.81 8.18
CA ASP A 293 -23.28 -4.69 8.91
C ASP A 293 -24.68 -4.33 8.38
N ALA A 294 -25.46 -3.61 9.19
CA ALA A 294 -26.78 -3.11 8.78
C ALA A 294 -26.71 -2.19 7.54
N ASP A 295 -25.59 -1.48 7.39
CA ASP A 295 -25.24 -0.71 6.19
C ASP A 295 -23.91 -1.23 5.62
N PRO A 296 -23.95 -2.23 4.70
CA PRO A 296 -22.73 -2.84 4.18
C PRO A 296 -21.85 -1.86 3.39
N HIS A 297 -20.59 -1.76 3.79
CA HIS A 297 -19.63 -0.81 3.21
C HIS A 297 -18.19 -1.35 3.19
N TRP A 298 -17.34 -0.70 2.40
CA TRP A 298 -15.90 -0.78 2.49
C TRP A 298 -15.34 0.49 3.10
N ASP A 299 -14.44 0.35 4.06
CA ASP A 299 -13.59 1.45 4.52
C ASP A 299 -12.27 1.41 3.74
N VAL A 300 -12.12 2.34 2.79
CA VAL A 300 -10.92 2.53 1.97
C VAL A 300 -10.05 3.60 2.60
N THR A 301 -8.96 3.19 3.25
CA THR A 301 -7.98 4.07 3.90
C THR A 301 -6.79 4.30 2.98
N ILE A 302 -6.43 5.56 2.76
CA ILE A 302 -5.24 5.96 1.99
C ILE A 302 -4.19 6.50 2.95
N THR A 303 -2.96 6.01 2.84
CA THR A 303 -1.85 6.46 3.69
C THR A 303 -0.92 7.44 2.97
N SER A 304 -0.24 8.25 3.77
CA SER A 304 0.72 9.23 3.29
C SER A 304 2.00 8.59 2.79
N TYR A 305 2.78 9.36 2.01
CA TYR A 305 4.21 9.17 1.77
C TYR A 305 4.89 8.49 2.97
N GLU A 306 5.64 7.41 2.70
CA GLU A 306 6.38 6.62 3.70
C GLU A 306 5.52 6.07 4.85
N ARG A 307 4.24 5.80 4.56
CA ARG A 307 3.23 5.33 5.53
C ARG A 307 3.29 6.10 6.86
N MET A 308 3.45 7.41 6.82
CA MET A 308 3.59 8.18 8.06
C MET A 308 2.29 8.22 8.84
N VAL A 309 1.20 8.48 8.14
CA VAL A 309 -0.15 8.61 8.71
C VAL A 309 -1.21 8.19 7.70
N ASP A 310 -2.40 7.91 8.21
CA ASP A 310 -3.60 7.80 7.40
C ASP A 310 -4.01 9.22 6.99
N LEU A 311 -4.35 9.41 5.71
CA LEU A 311 -4.73 10.71 5.15
C LEU A 311 -6.24 10.89 5.10
N VAL A 312 -6.94 9.85 4.67
CA VAL A 312 -8.39 9.83 4.53
C VAL A 312 -8.89 8.40 4.66
N ARG A 313 -10.13 8.25 5.10
CA ARG A 313 -10.87 6.99 5.05
C ARG A 313 -12.22 7.23 4.40
N TYR A 314 -12.38 6.72 3.18
CA TYR A 314 -13.63 6.73 2.46
C TYR A 314 -14.46 5.52 2.85
N ARG A 315 -15.67 5.76 3.36
CA ARG A 315 -16.70 4.75 3.51
C ARG A 315 -17.46 4.66 2.19
N ILE A 316 -17.29 3.56 1.48
CA ILE A 316 -17.86 3.31 0.16
C ILE A 316 -18.94 2.24 0.31
N GLY A 317 -20.18 2.54 -0.07
CA GLY A 317 -21.27 1.56 0.01
C GLY A 317 -21.00 0.31 -0.84
N ILE A 318 -21.32 -0.88 -0.33
CA ILE A 318 -21.22 -2.12 -1.11
C ILE A 318 -22.45 -2.22 -2.02
N PRO A 319 -22.27 -2.35 -3.35
CA PRO A 319 -23.38 -2.53 -4.28
C PRO A 319 -24.23 -3.74 -3.93
N THR A 320 -25.55 -3.63 -4.08
CA THR A 320 -26.50 -4.69 -3.73
C THR A 320 -26.19 -6.00 -4.45
N SER A 321 -25.68 -5.93 -5.67
CA SER A 321 -25.29 -7.08 -6.50
C SER A 321 -24.14 -7.92 -5.91
N LEU A 322 -23.34 -7.36 -4.99
CA LEU A 322 -22.17 -7.99 -4.38
C LEU A 322 -22.40 -8.44 -2.94
N ARG A 323 -23.44 -7.93 -2.26
CA ARG A 323 -23.64 -8.16 -0.82
C ARG A 323 -23.74 -9.64 -0.45
N ALA A 324 -24.53 -10.41 -1.21
CA ALA A 324 -24.71 -11.84 -0.93
C ALA A 324 -23.39 -12.62 -1.10
N ALA A 325 -22.65 -12.36 -2.18
CA ALA A 325 -21.36 -12.99 -2.43
C ALA A 325 -20.37 -12.65 -1.31
N LEU A 326 -20.22 -11.38 -0.94
CA LEU A 326 -19.31 -10.95 0.13
C LEU A 326 -19.69 -11.52 1.50
N ALA A 327 -20.98 -11.68 1.79
CA ALA A 327 -21.43 -12.32 3.03
C ALA A 327 -21.08 -13.82 3.06
N GLU A 328 -21.32 -14.54 1.95
CA GLU A 328 -20.94 -15.95 1.82
C GLU A 328 -19.42 -16.14 1.94
N ARG A 329 -18.63 -15.28 1.28
CA ARG A 329 -17.17 -15.34 1.38
C ARG A 329 -16.66 -14.99 2.76
N ALA A 330 -17.29 -14.04 3.46
CA ALA A 330 -16.96 -13.75 4.85
C ALA A 330 -17.13 -14.98 5.74
N ASP A 331 -18.21 -15.76 5.56
CA ASP A 331 -18.46 -16.97 6.36
C ASP A 331 -17.52 -18.12 5.99
N ALA A 332 -17.15 -18.24 4.72
CA ALA A 332 -16.25 -19.28 4.22
C ALA A 332 -14.76 -18.96 4.45
N TYR A 333 -14.41 -17.69 4.71
CA TYR A 333 -13.02 -17.26 4.81
C TYR A 333 -12.33 -17.86 6.03
N ILE A 334 -11.32 -18.66 5.76
CA ILE A 334 -10.39 -19.14 6.78
C ILE A 334 -9.10 -18.36 6.60
N SER A 335 -8.82 -17.48 7.57
CA SER A 335 -7.56 -16.75 7.61
C SER A 335 -6.38 -17.71 7.40
N PRO A 336 -5.49 -17.44 6.43
CA PRO A 336 -4.38 -18.34 6.11
C PRO A 336 -3.30 -18.42 7.20
N VAL A 337 -3.52 -17.83 8.38
CA VAL A 337 -2.56 -17.74 9.49
C VAL A 337 -2.09 -19.09 10.04
N TYR A 338 -2.76 -20.23 9.78
CA TYR A 338 -2.49 -21.48 10.50
C TYR A 338 -1.86 -22.63 9.69
N ARG A 339 -0.77 -22.32 8.98
CA ARG A 339 0.34 -23.26 8.77
C ARG A 339 1.70 -22.61 9.02
N THR A 340 1.76 -21.60 9.89
CA THR A 340 3.06 -21.21 10.47
C THR A 340 3.66 -22.45 11.11
N TYR A 341 4.85 -22.82 10.65
CA TYR A 341 5.72 -23.77 11.34
C TYR A 341 5.70 -23.46 12.84
N ARG A 342 4.99 -24.30 13.60
CA ARG A 342 5.13 -24.37 15.04
C ARG A 342 6.37 -25.21 15.23
N ASP A 343 7.50 -24.56 15.50
CA ASP A 343 8.66 -25.28 15.98
C ASP A 343 8.35 -25.81 17.38
N ASP A 344 7.77 -27.00 17.45
CA ASP A 344 7.53 -27.70 18.72
C ASP A 344 8.85 -28.17 19.37
N ASN A 345 10.03 -27.89 18.79
CA ASN A 345 11.32 -28.16 19.44
C ASN A 345 11.74 -27.10 20.47
N ILE A 346 11.06 -25.95 20.56
CA ILE A 346 11.39 -24.93 21.55
C ILE A 346 10.19 -24.77 22.49
N LYS A 347 10.26 -25.51 23.61
CA LYS A 347 9.35 -25.38 24.76
C LYS A 347 9.50 -24.04 25.47
#